data_AF-A0A0D0EFR9-F1
#
_entry.id   AF-A0A0D0EFR9-F1
#
_cell.length_a   1.000
_cell.length_b   1.000
_cell.length_c   1.000
_cell.angle_alpha   90.00
_cell.angle_beta   90.00
_cell.angle_gamma   90.00
#
_symmetry.space_group_name_H-M   'P 1'
#
loop_
_entity.id
_entity.type
_entity.pdbx_description
1 polymer ?
#
loop_
_entity_poly.entity_id
_entity_poly.type
_entity_poly.pdbx_seq_one_letter_code
_entity_poly.pdbx_strand_id
1 'polypeptide(L)'
;MKFSMKKIITLFCLQFVLLVQAQEYSSSNIHSHNDYASTMPFYNAYSNEAGIIEADVFLVNNELFVAHTSKEISIENSLKKMYLEPLSSKLKKLDGQVYPSNKPLILMIDIKSNGDETLKIIVQQLKLFPEIISNKNVKVVISGNRPAPAKWLEYPEFIYFDGRPTENYSSQELSRVELISQDLKELTVWNGKGVLTQADLEKIQSTIKKVHDQHKKMRFWATQDNVNTWMTLMNLKVDFIGTDNVSALTEFIKKIKTTFYQNTEFHSAYVPKNTATSFKNKQPKNVILLIGDGMGLTQIYAGYTANKGQLSLFNIPTQGLSITKASDSYITDSAAGATAMATGHKTNNRFISVDENGKSLELITQQLAKKNFKTAIISAGNITDATPAAFYAHQPERSYSEPIANDFLSNPSDILIGGGTKEFTARKDGKDLSKILSQKGYTFSDKFSALDTIKNFKFIILDDASVVSMKNGRGDFLTKSLAKATSTFVKTKNPFFIMAEGAQIDYGGHTNNVEYVVREMLDFDKVVGQAMEFVDKNPETLLIVTADHETGGLSLIDGSVAKGYVQGSFSTNDHTAVPVPVFAYGPGAHVFSGVYQNTEIYTKIMEVLFKKKAF
;
A
#
# COMPACT_ATOMS: atom_id res chain seq x y z
N MET A 1 16.07 -71.75 17.95
CA MET A 1 14.62 -71.69 18.22
C MET A 1 14.18 -70.24 18.02
N LYS A 2 13.20 -70.01 17.13
CA LYS A 2 12.92 -68.75 16.42
C LYS A 2 12.49 -67.60 17.34
N PHE A 3 13.16 -66.44 17.26
CA PHE A 3 12.62 -65.16 17.71
C PHE A 3 11.90 -64.47 16.54
N SER A 4 10.62 -64.14 16.73
CA SER A 4 9.76 -63.47 15.75
C SER A 4 9.90 -61.96 15.88
N MET A 5 10.48 -61.31 14.87
CA MET A 5 10.40 -59.86 14.67
C MET A 5 9.04 -59.52 14.04
N LYS A 6 8.18 -58.84 14.78
CA LYS A 6 7.02 -58.15 14.22
C LYS A 6 7.49 -56.87 13.53
N LYS A 7 7.35 -56.82 12.21
CA LYS A 7 7.53 -55.60 11.40
C LYS A 7 6.43 -54.59 11.75
N ILE A 8 6.81 -53.46 12.33
CA ILE A 8 5.99 -52.25 12.36
C ILE A 8 6.16 -51.61 10.99
N ILE A 9 5.10 -51.64 10.18
CA ILE A 9 5.02 -50.88 8.93
C ILE A 9 4.61 -49.46 9.33
N THR A 10 5.58 -48.55 9.37
CA THR A 10 5.33 -47.12 9.49
C THR A 10 4.83 -46.63 8.13
N LEU A 11 3.52 -46.39 8.02
CA LEU A 11 2.89 -45.78 6.86
C LEU A 11 3.32 -44.30 6.80
N PHE A 12 4.31 -43.99 5.97
CA PHE A 12 4.67 -42.61 5.63
C PHE A 12 3.55 -42.04 4.74
N CYS A 13 2.52 -41.44 5.33
CA CYS A 13 1.62 -40.55 4.61
C CYS A 13 2.40 -39.28 4.23
N LEU A 14 3.03 -39.29 3.05
CA LEU A 14 3.40 -38.06 2.35
C LEU A 14 2.11 -37.31 2.02
N GLN A 15 1.65 -36.43 2.91
CA GLN A 15 0.75 -35.36 2.51
C GLN A 15 1.58 -34.39 1.67
N PHE A 16 1.50 -34.54 0.34
CA PHE A 16 1.82 -33.46 -0.57
C PHE A 16 0.85 -32.31 -0.28
N VAL A 17 1.30 -31.35 0.55
CA VAL A 17 0.67 -30.03 0.60
C VAL A 17 0.94 -29.42 -0.77
N LEU A 18 -0.02 -29.55 -1.68
CA LEU A 18 -0.09 -28.72 -2.88
C LEU A 18 -0.22 -27.29 -2.38
N LEU A 19 0.90 -26.58 -2.33
CA LEU A 19 0.91 -25.12 -2.25
C LEU A 19 0.20 -24.64 -3.52
N VAL A 20 -1.08 -24.32 -3.40
CA VAL A 20 -1.81 -23.59 -4.42
C VAL A 20 -1.10 -22.24 -4.54
N GLN A 21 -0.22 -22.09 -5.53
CA GLN A 21 0.36 -20.80 -5.84
C GLN A 21 -0.80 -19.88 -6.24
N ALA A 22 -0.87 -18.72 -5.58
CA ALA A 22 -1.80 -17.68 -5.99
C ALA A 22 -1.49 -17.29 -7.44
N GLN A 23 -2.51 -17.21 -8.29
CA GLN A 23 -2.36 -16.70 -9.65
C GLN A 23 -1.83 -15.26 -9.60
N GLU A 24 -0.61 -15.08 -10.09
CA GLU A 24 -0.01 -13.76 -10.31
C GLU A 24 -0.44 -13.22 -11.68
N TYR A 25 -0.83 -11.95 -11.70
CA TYR A 25 -1.20 -11.26 -12.94
C TYR A 25 0.00 -10.51 -13.53
N SER A 26 0.12 -10.57 -14.84
CA SER A 26 1.10 -9.82 -15.64
C SER A 26 0.44 -9.29 -16.90
N SER A 27 1.19 -8.57 -17.75
CA SER A 27 0.68 -8.16 -19.07
C SER A 27 0.20 -9.35 -19.93
N SER A 28 0.74 -10.55 -19.69
CA SER A 28 0.32 -11.79 -20.37
C SER A 28 -1.12 -12.21 -20.05
N ASN A 29 -1.76 -11.61 -19.04
CA ASN A 29 -3.15 -11.83 -18.69
C ASN A 29 -4.08 -10.78 -19.31
N ILE A 30 -3.55 -9.83 -20.09
CA ILE A 30 -4.35 -8.78 -20.72
C ILE A 30 -4.85 -9.27 -22.06
N HIS A 31 -6.15 -9.06 -22.30
CA HIS A 31 -6.78 -9.18 -23.60
C HIS A 31 -7.06 -7.78 -24.14
N SER A 32 -6.33 -7.37 -25.18
CA SER A 32 -6.60 -6.14 -25.93
C SER A 32 -7.86 -6.35 -26.77
N HIS A 33 -9.00 -5.93 -26.21
CA HIS A 33 -10.31 -6.06 -26.83
C HIS A 33 -10.53 -4.85 -27.74
N ASN A 34 -11.27 -5.05 -28.84
CA ASN A 34 -11.46 -4.02 -29.85
C ASN A 34 -10.15 -3.32 -30.25
N ASP A 35 -9.03 -4.05 -30.33
CA ASP A 35 -7.69 -3.45 -30.48
C ASP A 35 -7.60 -2.52 -31.72
N TYR A 36 -8.37 -2.84 -32.75
CA TYR A 36 -8.49 -2.07 -33.99
C TYR A 36 -9.10 -0.67 -33.81
N ALA A 37 -9.78 -0.40 -32.69
CA ALA A 37 -10.31 0.91 -32.32
C ALA A 37 -9.27 1.78 -31.57
N SER A 38 -8.11 1.21 -31.20
CA SER A 38 -6.98 1.95 -30.63
C SER A 38 -6.43 2.98 -31.61
N THR A 39 -5.80 4.05 -31.09
CA THR A 39 -5.09 5.05 -31.91
C THR A 39 -3.93 4.46 -32.71
N MET A 40 -3.33 3.38 -32.21
CA MET A 40 -2.31 2.59 -32.90
C MET A 40 -2.65 1.10 -32.78
N PRO A 41 -3.50 0.56 -33.67
CA PRO A 41 -3.83 -0.85 -33.71
C PRO A 41 -2.58 -1.72 -33.77
N PHE A 42 -2.63 -2.89 -33.14
CA PHE A 42 -1.54 -3.81 -32.88
C PHE A 42 -0.42 -3.24 -31.99
N TYR A 43 0.12 -2.06 -32.30
CA TYR A 43 1.31 -1.52 -31.65
C TYR A 43 1.09 -1.12 -30.18
N ASN A 44 -0.10 -0.61 -29.82
CA ASN A 44 -0.41 -0.27 -28.43
C ASN A 44 -0.40 -1.52 -27.54
N ALA A 45 -1.10 -2.57 -27.95
CA ALA A 45 -1.12 -3.83 -27.21
C ALA A 45 0.24 -4.55 -27.24
N TYR A 46 0.92 -4.53 -28.38
CA TYR A 46 2.23 -5.14 -28.54
C TYR A 46 3.29 -4.47 -27.63
N SER A 47 3.32 -3.14 -27.57
CA SER A 47 4.30 -2.40 -26.74
C SER A 47 4.07 -2.59 -25.24
N ASN A 48 2.84 -2.91 -24.85
CA ASN A 48 2.49 -3.31 -23.48
C ASN A 48 2.64 -4.82 -23.23
N GLU A 49 3.08 -5.60 -24.23
CA GLU A 49 3.25 -7.06 -24.16
C GLU A 49 1.98 -7.78 -23.67
N ALA A 50 0.83 -7.41 -24.23
CA ALA A 50 -0.46 -8.03 -23.92
C ALA A 50 -0.47 -9.52 -24.31
N GLY A 51 -1.19 -10.34 -23.54
CA GLY A 51 -1.29 -11.78 -23.80
C GLY A 51 -2.19 -12.14 -25.00
N ILE A 52 -3.22 -11.35 -25.25
CA ILE A 52 -4.15 -11.51 -26.38
C ILE A 52 -4.29 -10.19 -27.13
N ILE A 53 -4.18 -10.23 -28.46
CA ILE A 53 -4.53 -9.13 -29.35
C ILE A 53 -5.68 -9.60 -30.24
N GLU A 54 -6.81 -8.91 -30.19
CA GLU A 54 -8.03 -9.27 -30.92
C GLU A 54 -8.21 -8.44 -32.20
N ALA A 55 -8.65 -9.10 -33.28
CA ALA A 55 -9.10 -8.44 -34.50
C ALA A 55 -10.48 -8.97 -34.90
N ASP A 56 -11.47 -8.07 -35.03
CA ASP A 56 -12.80 -8.37 -35.57
C ASP A 56 -12.75 -8.39 -37.10
N VAL A 57 -13.12 -9.51 -37.74
CA VAL A 57 -12.90 -9.71 -39.17
C VAL A 57 -14.18 -10.00 -39.95
N PHE A 58 -14.34 -9.26 -41.06
CA PHE A 58 -15.34 -9.48 -42.10
C PHE A 58 -14.68 -9.97 -43.40
N LEU A 59 -15.28 -10.99 -44.02
CA LEU A 59 -14.96 -11.39 -45.37
C LEU A 59 -15.79 -10.59 -46.38
N VAL A 60 -15.13 -9.87 -47.28
CA VAL A 60 -15.78 -9.14 -48.38
C VAL A 60 -14.97 -9.36 -49.65
N ASN A 61 -15.59 -9.90 -50.70
CA ASN A 61 -14.96 -10.14 -52.01
C ASN A 61 -13.60 -10.88 -51.92
N ASN A 62 -13.55 -11.96 -51.13
CA ASN A 62 -12.35 -12.76 -50.86
C ASN A 62 -11.21 -12.06 -50.10
N GLU A 63 -11.44 -10.88 -49.52
CA GLU A 63 -10.48 -10.17 -48.69
C GLU A 63 -10.99 -10.01 -47.25
N LEU A 64 -10.07 -9.96 -46.28
CA LEU A 64 -10.37 -9.89 -44.84
C LEU A 64 -10.17 -8.48 -44.32
N PHE A 65 -11.25 -7.81 -43.94
CA PHE A 65 -11.24 -6.46 -43.39
C PHE A 65 -11.51 -6.47 -41.90
N VAL A 66 -10.83 -5.56 -41.19
CA VAL A 66 -10.97 -5.40 -39.74
C VAL A 66 -11.95 -4.26 -39.45
N ALA A 67 -13.04 -4.57 -38.76
CA ALA A 67 -14.08 -3.61 -38.38
C ALA A 67 -14.98 -4.22 -37.30
N HIS A 68 -15.64 -3.38 -36.47
CA HIS A 68 -16.62 -3.88 -35.49
C HIS A 68 -17.96 -4.21 -36.17
N THR A 69 -18.40 -3.33 -37.07
CA THR A 69 -19.63 -3.50 -37.84
C THR A 69 -19.36 -3.44 -39.34
N SER A 70 -20.24 -4.02 -40.16
CA SER A 70 -20.09 -4.00 -41.62
C SER A 70 -20.09 -2.58 -42.22
N LYS A 71 -20.62 -1.59 -41.50
CA LYS A 71 -20.65 -0.18 -41.93
C LYS A 71 -19.31 0.53 -41.76
N GLU A 72 -18.43 0.00 -40.93
CA GLU A 72 -17.11 0.58 -40.62
C GLU A 72 -15.98 0.00 -41.49
N ILE A 73 -16.32 -0.93 -42.40
CA ILE A 73 -15.35 -1.56 -43.28
C ILE A 73 -14.66 -0.49 -44.14
N SER A 74 -13.34 -0.42 -44.02
CA SER A 74 -12.47 0.40 -44.84
C SER A 74 -11.52 -0.51 -45.61
N ILE A 75 -11.34 -0.24 -46.91
CA ILE A 75 -10.44 -1.00 -47.78
C ILE A 75 -8.96 -0.92 -47.33
N GLU A 76 -8.62 0.11 -46.54
CA GLU A 76 -7.28 0.31 -46.01
C GLU A 76 -6.96 -0.55 -44.78
N ASN A 77 -7.99 -1.15 -44.17
CA ASN A 77 -7.93 -1.82 -42.87
C ASN A 77 -8.06 -3.34 -43.04
N SER A 78 -7.14 -3.96 -43.77
CA SER A 78 -7.12 -5.42 -43.91
C SER A 78 -6.44 -6.10 -42.71
N LEU A 79 -6.87 -7.32 -42.37
CA LEU A 79 -6.25 -8.15 -41.33
C LEU A 79 -4.75 -8.30 -41.57
N LYS A 80 -4.39 -8.51 -42.84
CA LYS A 80 -3.01 -8.64 -43.28
C LYS A 80 -2.15 -7.44 -42.91
N LYS A 81 -2.58 -6.23 -43.32
CA LYS A 81 -1.84 -4.98 -43.12
C LYS A 81 -1.80 -4.53 -41.66
N MET A 82 -2.90 -4.74 -40.94
CA MET A 82 -3.04 -4.27 -39.56
C MET A 82 -2.39 -5.18 -38.52
N TYR A 83 -2.37 -6.50 -38.75
CA TYR A 83 -1.95 -7.48 -37.73
C TYR A 83 -0.88 -8.46 -38.20
N LEU A 84 -1.06 -9.10 -39.37
CA LEU A 84 -0.14 -10.17 -39.80
C LEU A 84 1.24 -9.64 -40.24
N GLU A 85 1.27 -8.58 -41.06
CA GLU A 85 2.51 -7.95 -41.50
C GLU A 85 3.29 -7.32 -40.32
N PRO A 86 2.65 -6.57 -39.41
CA PRO A 86 3.32 -6.08 -38.20
C PRO A 86 3.88 -7.21 -37.32
N LEU A 87 3.09 -8.25 -37.04
CA LEU A 87 3.55 -9.38 -36.21
C LEU A 87 4.73 -10.11 -36.87
N SER A 88 4.63 -10.41 -38.15
CA SER A 88 5.72 -10.99 -38.96
C SER A 88 7.00 -10.16 -38.86
N SER A 89 6.88 -8.84 -39.02
CA SER A 89 8.01 -7.91 -38.93
C SER A 89 8.68 -7.96 -37.55
N LYS A 90 7.87 -7.99 -36.48
CA LYS A 90 8.37 -8.10 -35.10
C LYS A 90 9.10 -9.41 -34.83
N LEU A 91 8.52 -10.54 -35.24
CA LEU A 91 9.12 -11.86 -35.10
C LEU A 91 10.47 -11.94 -35.82
N LYS A 92 10.54 -11.45 -37.06
CA LYS A 92 11.79 -11.41 -37.83
C LYS A 92 12.85 -10.54 -37.18
N LYS A 93 12.46 -9.41 -36.60
CA LYS A 93 13.38 -8.49 -35.92
C LYS A 93 13.90 -9.02 -34.58
N LEU A 94 13.15 -9.91 -33.93
CA LEU A 94 13.48 -10.47 -32.61
C LEU A 94 13.87 -11.95 -32.68
N ASP A 95 14.38 -12.42 -33.83
CA ASP A 95 14.84 -13.79 -34.04
C ASP A 95 13.83 -14.86 -33.59
N GLY A 96 12.55 -14.62 -33.87
CA GLY A 96 11.43 -15.50 -33.53
C GLY A 96 10.84 -15.28 -32.12
N GLN A 97 11.36 -14.38 -31.30
CA GLN A 97 10.68 -14.00 -30.06
C GLN A 97 9.52 -13.05 -30.36
N VAL A 98 8.38 -13.24 -29.70
CA VAL A 98 7.20 -12.39 -29.90
C VAL A 98 7.39 -11.02 -29.26
N TYR A 99 7.93 -11.01 -28.05
CA TYR A 99 8.20 -9.80 -27.27
C TYR A 99 9.67 -9.81 -26.81
N PRO A 100 10.25 -8.64 -26.46
CA PRO A 100 11.57 -8.59 -25.82
C PRO A 100 11.67 -9.42 -24.54
N SER A 101 10.57 -9.59 -23.81
CA SER A 101 10.49 -10.46 -22.62
C SER A 101 10.24 -11.94 -22.94
N ASN A 102 10.18 -12.32 -24.22
CA ASN A 102 9.92 -13.67 -24.72
C ASN A 102 8.59 -14.29 -24.21
N LYS A 103 7.60 -13.46 -23.86
CA LYS A 103 6.24 -13.90 -23.53
C LYS A 103 5.51 -14.45 -24.78
N PRO A 104 4.56 -15.38 -24.61
CA PRO A 104 3.71 -15.83 -25.70
C PRO A 104 2.63 -14.80 -26.05
N LEU A 105 2.07 -14.91 -27.25
CA LEU A 105 0.95 -14.12 -27.75
C LEU A 105 -0.13 -15.03 -28.34
N ILE A 106 -1.37 -14.72 -28.01
CA ILE A 106 -2.55 -15.19 -28.74
C ILE A 106 -2.99 -14.06 -29.69
N LEU A 107 -2.92 -14.33 -30.99
CA LEU A 107 -3.62 -13.51 -31.99
C LEU A 107 -5.04 -14.07 -32.11
N MET A 108 -6.01 -13.36 -31.53
CA MET A 108 -7.42 -13.75 -31.61
C MET A 108 -8.06 -13.10 -32.84
N ILE A 109 -8.65 -13.92 -33.70
CA ILE A 109 -9.40 -13.47 -34.88
C ILE A 109 -10.87 -13.78 -34.64
N ASP A 110 -11.68 -12.74 -34.41
CA ASP A 110 -13.11 -12.86 -34.15
C ASP A 110 -13.90 -12.70 -35.45
N ILE A 111 -14.52 -13.78 -35.92
CA ILE A 111 -15.21 -13.77 -37.21
C ILE A 111 -16.60 -13.15 -37.04
N LYS A 112 -16.88 -12.04 -37.75
CA LYS A 112 -18.21 -11.39 -37.79
C LYS A 112 -19.07 -11.78 -39.00
N SER A 113 -18.47 -12.47 -39.97
CA SER A 113 -19.10 -12.95 -41.21
C SER A 113 -19.38 -14.46 -41.13
N ASN A 114 -19.60 -15.15 -42.26
CA ASN A 114 -19.82 -16.61 -42.27
C ASN A 114 -18.55 -17.35 -41.82
N GLY A 115 -18.64 -18.16 -40.76
CA GLY A 115 -17.49 -18.87 -40.17
C GLY A 115 -16.71 -19.76 -41.10
N ASP A 116 -17.40 -20.65 -41.81
CA ASP A 116 -16.78 -21.68 -42.64
C ASP A 116 -16.02 -21.06 -43.82
N GLU A 117 -16.62 -20.08 -44.50
CA GLU A 117 -16.02 -19.37 -45.64
C GLU A 117 -14.87 -18.47 -45.19
N THR A 118 -15.08 -17.67 -44.16
CA THR A 118 -14.08 -16.72 -43.64
C THR A 118 -12.85 -17.44 -43.10
N LEU A 119 -13.00 -18.55 -42.37
CA LEU A 119 -11.85 -19.29 -41.85
C LEU A 119 -11.00 -19.91 -42.96
N LYS A 120 -11.58 -20.32 -44.09
CA LYS A 120 -10.80 -20.79 -45.24
C LYS A 120 -9.87 -19.70 -45.77
N ILE A 121 -10.36 -18.46 -45.87
CA ILE A 121 -9.56 -17.32 -46.33
C ILE A 121 -8.51 -16.91 -45.27
N ILE A 122 -8.86 -16.94 -43.97
CA ILE A 122 -7.90 -16.71 -42.87
C ILE A 122 -6.73 -17.71 -42.98
N VAL A 123 -7.01 -19.00 -43.16
CA VAL A 123 -5.97 -20.03 -43.33
C VAL A 123 -5.10 -19.78 -44.56
N GLN A 124 -5.70 -19.35 -45.68
CA GLN A 124 -4.95 -19.00 -46.89
C GLN A 124 -3.99 -17.83 -46.65
N GLN A 125 -4.46 -16.75 -46.00
CA GLN A 125 -3.61 -15.60 -45.67
C GLN A 125 -2.49 -15.97 -44.69
N LEU A 126 -2.79 -16.74 -43.63
CA LEU A 126 -1.79 -17.16 -42.63
C LEU A 126 -0.66 -18.02 -43.22
N LYS A 127 -0.94 -18.84 -44.23
CA LYS A 127 0.09 -19.62 -44.94
C LYS A 127 1.15 -18.76 -45.65
N LEU A 128 0.86 -17.47 -45.88
CA LEU A 128 1.83 -16.52 -46.41
C LEU A 128 2.86 -16.05 -45.36
N PHE A 129 2.63 -16.38 -44.08
CA PHE A 129 3.46 -15.98 -42.94
C PHE A 129 3.96 -17.21 -42.16
N PRO A 130 4.87 -18.03 -42.72
CA PRO A 130 5.38 -19.24 -42.07
C PRO A 130 5.94 -18.96 -40.67
N GLU A 131 6.60 -17.82 -40.47
CA GLU A 131 7.15 -17.37 -39.20
C GLU A 131 6.09 -17.15 -38.10
N ILE A 132 4.83 -16.93 -38.45
CA ILE A 132 3.72 -16.85 -37.49
C ILE A 132 3.24 -18.26 -37.14
N ILE A 133 2.92 -19.06 -38.17
CA ILE A 133 2.27 -20.37 -37.97
C ILE A 133 3.21 -21.45 -37.43
N SER A 134 4.53 -21.32 -37.60
CA SER A 134 5.53 -22.24 -37.04
C SER A 134 6.05 -21.82 -35.67
N ASN A 135 5.62 -20.67 -35.14
CA ASN A 135 6.14 -20.13 -33.89
C ASN A 135 5.40 -20.71 -32.68
N LYS A 136 6.10 -21.47 -31.85
CA LYS A 136 5.52 -22.09 -30.64
C LYS A 136 4.96 -21.10 -29.60
N ASN A 137 5.41 -19.84 -29.65
CA ASN A 137 4.99 -18.78 -28.74
C ASN A 137 3.86 -17.91 -29.34
N VAL A 138 3.43 -18.17 -30.58
CA VAL A 138 2.27 -17.54 -31.19
C VAL A 138 1.16 -18.57 -31.36
N LYS A 139 -0.04 -18.25 -30.89
CA LYS A 139 -1.23 -19.04 -31.17
C LYS A 139 -2.25 -18.20 -31.90
N VAL A 140 -2.78 -18.71 -33.01
CA VAL A 140 -3.90 -18.10 -33.72
C VAL A 140 -5.18 -18.74 -33.22
N VAL A 141 -6.04 -17.95 -32.58
CA VAL A 141 -7.30 -18.44 -31.97
C VAL A 141 -8.49 -17.82 -32.69
N ILE A 142 -9.41 -18.67 -33.15
CA ILE A 142 -10.63 -18.23 -33.85
C ILE A 142 -11.80 -18.11 -32.86
N SER A 143 -12.40 -16.91 -32.83
CA SER A 143 -13.58 -16.54 -32.04
C SER A 143 -14.73 -16.08 -32.96
N GLY A 144 -15.82 -15.59 -32.38
CA GLY A 144 -16.99 -15.08 -33.11
C GLY A 144 -17.82 -16.20 -33.71
N ASN A 145 -18.25 -16.03 -34.96
CA ASN A 145 -19.02 -16.99 -35.76
C ASN A 145 -18.18 -18.20 -36.22
N ARG A 146 -17.30 -18.73 -35.37
CA ARG A 146 -16.44 -19.88 -35.69
C ARG A 146 -17.25 -21.11 -36.13
N PRO A 147 -16.69 -22.01 -36.96
CA PRO A 147 -17.32 -23.29 -37.29
C PRO A 147 -17.66 -24.14 -36.06
N ALA A 148 -18.60 -25.07 -36.21
CA ALA A 148 -18.98 -26.02 -35.17
C ALA A 148 -17.78 -26.92 -34.75
N PRO A 149 -17.69 -27.34 -33.47
CA PRO A 149 -16.55 -28.12 -32.96
C PRO A 149 -16.19 -29.36 -33.78
N ALA A 150 -17.20 -30.08 -34.28
CA ALA A 150 -17.02 -31.29 -35.08
C ALA A 150 -16.18 -31.08 -36.37
N LYS A 151 -16.10 -29.84 -36.89
CA LYS A 151 -15.31 -29.50 -38.09
C LYS A 151 -13.87 -29.07 -37.77
N TRP A 152 -13.51 -28.84 -36.51
CA TRP A 152 -12.22 -28.23 -36.17
C TRP A 152 -11.00 -29.05 -36.57
N LEU A 153 -11.14 -30.38 -36.61
CA LEU A 153 -10.08 -31.29 -37.03
C LEU A 153 -9.79 -31.23 -38.54
N GLU A 154 -10.69 -30.63 -39.33
CA GLU A 154 -10.48 -30.41 -40.78
C GLU A 154 -9.51 -29.23 -41.05
N TYR A 155 -9.31 -28.35 -40.06
CA TYR A 155 -8.44 -27.18 -40.20
C TYR A 155 -7.00 -27.47 -39.75
N PRO A 156 -5.99 -26.79 -40.34
CA PRO A 156 -4.57 -27.01 -40.01
C PRO A 156 -4.27 -26.90 -38.51
N GLU A 157 -3.31 -27.69 -38.02
CA GLU A 157 -3.01 -27.80 -36.57
C GLU A 157 -2.61 -26.48 -35.90
N PHE A 158 -2.11 -25.50 -36.65
CA PHE A 158 -1.78 -24.17 -36.12
C PHE A 158 -3.00 -23.30 -35.79
N ILE A 159 -4.22 -23.74 -36.11
CA ILE A 159 -5.47 -23.05 -35.79
C ILE A 159 -6.05 -23.59 -34.49
N TYR A 160 -6.24 -22.70 -33.52
CA TYR A 160 -6.93 -22.97 -32.26
C TYR A 160 -8.28 -22.24 -32.23
N PHE A 161 -9.13 -22.61 -31.27
CA PHE A 161 -10.49 -22.07 -31.14
C PHE A 161 -10.77 -21.55 -29.74
N ASP A 162 -11.61 -20.52 -29.67
CA ASP A 162 -12.20 -20.00 -28.44
C ASP A 162 -13.48 -20.78 -28.08
N GLY A 163 -13.45 -21.55 -27.01
CA GLY A 163 -14.57 -22.39 -26.58
C GLY A 163 -15.73 -21.61 -25.95
N ARG A 164 -16.83 -22.32 -25.66
CA ARG A 164 -18.01 -21.83 -24.94
C ARG A 164 -18.33 -22.80 -23.79
N PRO A 165 -18.63 -22.33 -22.57
CA PRO A 165 -18.92 -23.21 -21.43
C PRO A 165 -20.15 -24.10 -21.61
N THR A 166 -21.05 -23.76 -22.54
CA THR A 166 -22.29 -24.48 -22.83
C THR A 166 -22.11 -25.62 -23.83
N GLU A 167 -20.97 -25.68 -24.53
CA GLU A 167 -20.64 -26.75 -25.47
C GLU A 167 -19.94 -27.91 -24.74
N ASN A 168 -20.14 -29.14 -25.24
CA ASN A 168 -19.42 -30.33 -24.80
C ASN A 168 -18.43 -30.73 -25.87
N TYR A 169 -17.17 -30.95 -25.49
CA TYR A 169 -16.09 -31.31 -26.39
C TYR A 169 -15.65 -32.75 -26.15
N SER A 170 -15.43 -33.51 -27.22
CA SER A 170 -14.57 -34.68 -27.18
C SER A 170 -13.13 -34.28 -26.82
N SER A 171 -12.31 -35.23 -26.39
CA SER A 171 -10.89 -34.94 -26.07
C SER A 171 -10.11 -34.38 -27.27
N GLN A 172 -10.46 -34.77 -28.49
CA GLN A 172 -9.83 -34.27 -29.71
C GLN A 172 -10.29 -32.85 -30.06
N GLU A 173 -11.56 -32.50 -29.86
CA GLU A 173 -12.03 -31.13 -30.04
C GLU A 173 -11.46 -30.20 -28.95
N LEU A 174 -11.43 -30.66 -27.70
CA LEU A 174 -10.89 -29.90 -26.57
C LEU A 174 -9.40 -29.61 -26.74
N SER A 175 -8.63 -30.47 -27.43
CA SER A 175 -7.21 -30.20 -27.71
C SER A 175 -7.01 -29.01 -28.67
N ARG A 176 -8.04 -28.66 -29.47
CA ARG A 176 -8.05 -27.49 -30.34
C ARG A 176 -8.53 -26.21 -29.65
N VAL A 177 -9.06 -26.30 -28.42
CA VAL A 177 -9.49 -25.14 -27.63
C VAL A 177 -8.31 -24.53 -26.88
N GLU A 178 -8.01 -23.25 -27.12
CA GLU A 178 -6.95 -22.57 -26.37
C GLU A 178 -7.46 -21.94 -25.08
N LEU A 179 -8.61 -21.28 -25.16
CA LEU A 179 -9.30 -20.67 -24.03
C LEU A 179 -10.81 -20.81 -24.23
N ILE A 180 -11.59 -20.55 -23.18
CA ILE A 180 -13.05 -20.54 -23.21
C ILE A 180 -13.56 -19.16 -22.81
N SER A 181 -14.42 -18.58 -23.63
CA SER A 181 -15.03 -17.26 -23.37
C SER A 181 -16.51 -17.37 -23.06
N GLN A 182 -16.96 -16.58 -22.09
CA GLN A 182 -18.35 -16.51 -21.63
C GLN A 182 -18.85 -15.07 -21.63
N ASP A 183 -20.11 -14.85 -22.03
CA ASP A 183 -20.77 -13.56 -21.84
C ASP A 183 -21.03 -13.36 -20.34
N LEU A 184 -20.49 -12.30 -19.74
CA LEU A 184 -20.75 -12.01 -18.33
C LEU A 184 -22.23 -11.68 -18.09
N LYS A 185 -22.93 -11.08 -19.07
CA LYS A 185 -24.34 -10.66 -18.95
C LYS A 185 -25.30 -11.83 -18.82
N GLU A 186 -24.91 -13.02 -19.28
CA GLU A 186 -25.69 -14.24 -19.07
C GLU A 186 -25.67 -14.71 -17.61
N LEU A 187 -24.67 -14.28 -16.83
CA LEU A 187 -24.51 -14.70 -15.43
C LEU A 187 -24.98 -13.64 -14.44
N THR A 188 -24.81 -12.36 -14.76
CA THR A 188 -25.09 -11.24 -13.84
C THR A 188 -25.50 -9.97 -14.59
N VAL A 189 -26.30 -9.13 -13.92
CA VAL A 189 -26.60 -7.76 -14.34
C VAL A 189 -25.61 -6.73 -13.79
N TRP A 190 -24.55 -7.19 -13.10
CA TRP A 190 -23.56 -6.33 -12.49
C TRP A 190 -22.84 -5.47 -13.54
N ASN A 191 -22.87 -4.16 -13.29
CA ASN A 191 -22.37 -3.14 -14.20
C ASN A 191 -20.96 -2.66 -13.81
N GLY A 192 -20.16 -3.52 -13.18
CA GLY A 192 -18.79 -3.18 -12.78
C GLY A 192 -18.68 -2.18 -11.62
N LYS A 193 -19.78 -1.82 -10.95
CA LYS A 193 -19.78 -0.93 -9.78
C LYS A 193 -20.29 -1.65 -8.54
N GLY A 194 -19.72 -1.32 -7.38
CA GLY A 194 -20.02 -2.01 -6.13
C GLY A 194 -19.61 -3.48 -6.15
N VAL A 195 -20.13 -4.25 -5.20
CA VAL A 195 -19.85 -5.68 -5.05
C VAL A 195 -20.88 -6.53 -5.79
N LEU A 196 -20.46 -7.70 -6.27
CA LEU A 196 -21.37 -8.73 -6.79
C LEU A 196 -22.32 -9.20 -5.67
N THR A 197 -23.56 -9.53 -6.04
CA THR A 197 -24.46 -10.25 -5.12
C THR A 197 -23.92 -11.66 -4.87
N GLN A 198 -24.22 -12.25 -3.72
CA GLN A 198 -23.75 -13.60 -3.40
C GLN A 198 -24.21 -14.64 -4.45
N ALA A 199 -25.46 -14.53 -4.92
CA ALA A 199 -26.00 -15.43 -5.94
C ALA A 199 -25.27 -15.30 -7.29
N ASP A 200 -24.92 -14.08 -7.71
CA ASP A 200 -24.17 -13.88 -8.96
C ASP A 200 -22.71 -14.33 -8.81
N LEU A 201 -22.11 -14.08 -7.64
CA LEU A 201 -20.77 -14.56 -7.30
C LEU A 201 -20.68 -16.08 -7.45
N GLU A 202 -21.66 -16.82 -6.93
CA GLU A 202 -21.71 -18.29 -7.02
C GLU A 202 -21.83 -18.78 -8.47
N LYS A 203 -22.68 -18.16 -9.29
CA LYS A 203 -22.80 -18.51 -10.72
C LYS A 203 -21.48 -18.29 -11.48
N ILE A 204 -20.84 -17.14 -11.24
CA ILE A 204 -19.57 -16.79 -11.87
C ILE A 204 -18.48 -17.77 -11.44
N GLN A 205 -18.35 -18.02 -10.14
CA GLN A 205 -17.38 -18.99 -9.59
C GLN A 205 -17.61 -20.40 -10.12
N SER A 206 -18.86 -20.86 -10.19
CA SER A 206 -19.19 -22.16 -10.77
C SER A 206 -18.79 -22.26 -12.24
N THR A 207 -18.97 -21.18 -13.01
CA THR A 207 -18.59 -21.14 -14.42
C THR A 207 -17.06 -21.17 -14.58
N ILE A 208 -16.34 -20.35 -13.81
CA ILE A 208 -14.87 -20.34 -13.78
C ILE A 208 -14.36 -21.75 -13.44
N LYS A 209 -14.89 -22.35 -12.37
CA LYS A 209 -14.51 -23.69 -11.94
C LYS A 209 -14.75 -24.74 -13.05
N LYS A 210 -15.90 -24.71 -13.72
CA LYS A 210 -16.21 -25.64 -14.83
C LYS A 210 -15.19 -25.56 -15.96
N VAL A 211 -14.68 -24.37 -16.26
CA VAL A 211 -13.64 -24.18 -17.29
C VAL A 211 -12.27 -24.66 -16.79
N HIS A 212 -11.89 -24.29 -15.57
CA HIS A 212 -10.62 -24.70 -14.97
C HIS A 212 -10.51 -26.21 -14.74
N ASP A 213 -11.61 -26.88 -14.41
CA ASP A 213 -11.69 -28.34 -14.28
C ASP A 213 -11.37 -29.06 -15.62
N GLN A 214 -11.50 -28.38 -16.76
CA GLN A 214 -11.09 -28.88 -18.08
C GLN A 214 -9.64 -28.54 -18.45
N HIS A 215 -8.86 -27.99 -17.49
CA HIS A 215 -7.51 -27.47 -17.69
C HIS A 215 -7.42 -26.41 -18.80
N LYS A 216 -8.49 -25.61 -18.96
CA LYS A 216 -8.54 -24.50 -19.90
C LYS A 216 -8.50 -23.16 -19.19
N LYS A 217 -7.95 -22.17 -19.87
CA LYS A 217 -7.99 -20.77 -19.44
C LYS A 217 -9.33 -20.15 -19.83
N MET A 218 -9.72 -19.11 -19.11
CA MET A 218 -10.99 -18.45 -19.37
C MET A 218 -10.90 -16.93 -19.45
N ARG A 219 -11.87 -16.34 -20.16
CA ARG A 219 -12.16 -14.91 -20.11
C ARG A 219 -13.67 -14.66 -20.07
N PHE A 220 -14.04 -13.49 -19.58
CA PHE A 220 -15.38 -12.95 -19.81
C PHE A 220 -15.32 -11.87 -20.89
N TRP A 221 -16.35 -11.80 -21.72
CA TRP A 221 -16.63 -10.64 -22.59
C TRP A 221 -17.89 -9.91 -22.12
N ALA A 222 -18.17 -8.75 -22.72
CA ALA A 222 -19.20 -7.80 -22.25
C ALA A 222 -18.97 -7.31 -20.80
N THR A 223 -17.71 -7.26 -20.37
CA THR A 223 -17.30 -6.69 -19.09
C THR A 223 -17.27 -5.16 -19.17
N GLN A 224 -17.18 -4.51 -18.02
CA GLN A 224 -16.91 -3.07 -17.96
C GLN A 224 -15.41 -2.82 -17.87
N ASP A 225 -14.94 -1.72 -18.43
CA ASP A 225 -13.51 -1.40 -18.48
C ASP A 225 -13.12 -0.39 -17.41
N ASN A 226 -13.01 -0.86 -16.16
CA ASN A 226 -12.64 -0.05 -15.01
C ASN A 226 -11.95 -0.89 -13.92
N VAL A 227 -11.24 -0.20 -13.00
CA VAL A 227 -10.46 -0.81 -11.92
C VAL A 227 -11.26 -1.79 -11.07
N ASN A 228 -12.48 -1.44 -10.67
CA ASN A 228 -13.32 -2.33 -9.84
C ASN A 228 -13.64 -3.65 -10.58
N THR A 229 -13.88 -3.57 -11.89
CA THR A 229 -14.13 -4.74 -12.72
C THR A 229 -12.88 -5.59 -12.86
N TRP A 230 -11.75 -4.98 -13.22
CA TRP A 230 -10.49 -5.71 -13.33
C TRP A 230 -10.12 -6.44 -12.04
N MET A 231 -10.21 -5.75 -10.90
CA MET A 231 -9.95 -6.34 -9.58
C MET A 231 -10.88 -7.49 -9.24
N THR A 232 -12.18 -7.30 -9.44
CA THR A 232 -13.17 -8.35 -9.14
C THR A 232 -12.89 -9.61 -9.95
N LEU A 233 -12.61 -9.47 -11.25
CA LEU A 233 -12.29 -10.61 -12.11
C LEU A 233 -10.94 -11.26 -11.74
N MET A 234 -9.93 -10.47 -11.34
CA MET A 234 -8.66 -11.00 -10.84
C MET A 234 -8.81 -11.75 -9.51
N ASN A 235 -9.63 -11.23 -8.59
CA ASN A 235 -9.95 -11.87 -7.32
C ASN A 235 -10.70 -13.19 -7.52
N LEU A 236 -11.53 -13.26 -8.57
CA LEU A 236 -12.24 -14.44 -9.02
C LEU A 236 -11.38 -15.44 -9.81
N LYS A 237 -10.11 -15.12 -10.10
CA LYS A 237 -9.17 -15.98 -10.83
C LYS A 237 -9.53 -16.18 -12.32
N VAL A 238 -10.07 -15.15 -12.95
CA VAL A 238 -10.24 -15.13 -14.42
C VAL A 238 -8.87 -14.98 -15.09
N ASP A 239 -8.55 -15.80 -16.09
CA ASP A 239 -7.20 -15.89 -16.66
C ASP A 239 -6.82 -14.72 -17.55
N PHE A 240 -7.76 -14.24 -18.35
CA PHE A 240 -7.57 -13.08 -19.22
C PHE A 240 -8.60 -12.00 -18.94
N ILE A 241 -8.11 -10.77 -18.73
CA ILE A 241 -8.93 -9.59 -18.44
C ILE A 241 -9.01 -8.76 -19.72
N GLY A 242 -10.23 -8.65 -20.26
CA GLY A 242 -10.53 -7.79 -21.42
C GLY A 242 -10.50 -6.31 -21.06
N THR A 243 -9.88 -5.51 -21.90
CA THR A 243 -9.83 -4.05 -21.79
C THR A 243 -9.72 -3.42 -23.16
N ASP A 244 -10.33 -2.26 -23.34
CA ASP A 244 -10.12 -1.39 -24.50
C ASP A 244 -8.97 -0.39 -24.21
N ASN A 245 -8.50 -0.29 -22.96
CA ASN A 245 -7.37 0.54 -22.52
C ASN A 245 -6.22 -0.30 -21.93
N VAL A 246 -5.48 -0.98 -22.81
CA VAL A 246 -4.36 -1.86 -22.45
C VAL A 246 -3.30 -1.17 -21.59
N SER A 247 -2.97 0.09 -21.87
CA SER A 247 -1.96 0.83 -21.12
C SER A 247 -2.37 1.01 -19.66
N ALA A 248 -3.62 1.41 -19.42
CA ALA A 248 -4.14 1.62 -18.07
C ALA A 248 -4.19 0.31 -17.26
N LEU A 249 -4.67 -0.78 -17.85
CA LEU A 249 -4.67 -2.09 -17.17
C LEU A 249 -3.24 -2.61 -16.93
N THR A 250 -2.30 -2.37 -17.85
CA THR A 250 -0.89 -2.73 -17.68
C THR A 250 -0.26 -1.98 -16.50
N GLU A 251 -0.50 -0.67 -16.42
CA GLU A 251 -0.04 0.15 -15.29
C GLU A 251 -0.67 -0.31 -13.97
N PHE A 252 -1.97 -0.60 -13.98
CA PHE A 252 -2.68 -1.14 -12.83
C PHE A 252 -2.04 -2.43 -12.32
N ILE A 253 -1.84 -3.43 -13.19
CA ILE A 253 -1.21 -4.72 -12.83
C ILE A 253 0.19 -4.52 -12.26
N LYS A 254 1.00 -3.63 -12.85
CA LYS A 254 2.35 -3.33 -12.33
C LYS A 254 2.31 -2.78 -10.91
N LYS A 255 1.33 -1.93 -10.60
CA LYS A 255 1.19 -1.29 -9.28
C LYS A 255 0.68 -2.23 -8.19
N ILE A 256 -0.06 -3.31 -8.52
CA ILE A 256 -0.60 -4.26 -7.52
C ILE A 256 0.47 -4.70 -6.50
N LYS A 257 1.72 -4.91 -6.94
CA LYS A 257 2.82 -5.35 -6.05
C LYS A 257 3.12 -4.38 -4.90
N THR A 258 2.89 -3.09 -5.07
CA THR A 258 3.09 -2.08 -4.02
C THR A 258 1.78 -1.61 -3.41
N THR A 259 0.64 -1.81 -4.09
CA THR A 259 -0.66 -1.34 -3.62
C THR A 259 -1.53 -2.43 -2.98
N PHE A 260 -1.10 -3.69 -2.99
CA PHE A 260 -1.72 -4.78 -2.26
C PHE A 260 -0.88 -5.20 -1.06
N TYR A 261 -1.53 -5.50 0.07
CA TYR A 261 -0.88 -6.21 1.17
C TYR A 261 -1.87 -7.11 1.89
N GLN A 262 -1.46 -8.35 2.15
CA GLN A 262 -2.15 -9.26 3.06
C GLN A 262 -1.28 -9.51 4.28
N ASN A 263 -1.77 -9.07 5.43
CA ASN A 263 -1.06 -9.24 6.68
C ASN A 263 -1.19 -10.69 7.20
N THR A 264 -0.11 -11.19 7.76
CA THR A 264 0.00 -12.54 8.34
C THR A 264 0.26 -12.51 9.84
N GLU A 265 0.58 -11.34 10.40
CA GLU A 265 0.94 -11.16 11.81
C GLU A 265 -0.06 -10.23 12.49
N PHE A 266 -0.78 -10.73 13.48
CA PHE A 266 -1.86 -9.98 14.15
C PHE A 266 -1.49 -9.70 15.59
N HIS A 267 -1.95 -8.57 16.14
CA HIS A 267 -1.84 -8.25 17.56
C HIS A 267 -3.19 -7.89 18.16
N SER A 268 -3.35 -8.17 19.45
CA SER A 268 -4.56 -7.79 20.18
C SER A 268 -4.59 -6.29 20.47
N ALA A 269 -5.71 -5.64 20.16
CA ALA A 269 -5.93 -4.25 20.53
C ALA A 269 -6.10 -4.10 22.05
N TYR A 270 -5.40 -3.14 22.65
CA TYR A 270 -5.62 -2.80 24.06
C TYR A 270 -6.96 -2.06 24.22
N VAL A 271 -7.75 -2.44 25.23
CA VAL A 271 -9.00 -1.77 25.58
C VAL A 271 -8.78 -0.97 26.87
N PRO A 272 -8.98 0.37 26.86
CA PRO A 272 -8.92 1.21 28.04
C PRO A 272 -9.76 0.69 29.22
N LYS A 273 -9.18 0.69 30.42
CA LYS A 273 -9.88 0.23 31.63
C LYS A 273 -10.55 1.36 32.41
N ASN A 274 -10.07 2.59 32.27
CA ASN A 274 -10.69 3.75 32.89
C ASN A 274 -11.72 4.39 31.95
N THR A 275 -12.76 4.98 32.55
CA THR A 275 -13.81 5.69 31.82
C THR A 275 -13.66 7.20 32.01
N ALA A 276 -14.42 8.00 31.27
CA ALA A 276 -14.48 9.46 31.48
C ALA A 276 -14.77 9.83 32.95
N THR A 277 -15.58 9.03 33.65
CA THR A 277 -15.87 9.24 35.08
C THR A 277 -14.66 9.01 35.98
N SER A 278 -13.75 8.07 35.63
CA SER A 278 -12.51 7.78 36.36
C SER A 278 -11.53 8.97 36.39
N PHE A 279 -11.69 9.90 35.45
CA PHE A 279 -10.88 11.12 35.32
C PHE A 279 -11.59 12.39 35.76
N LYS A 280 -12.84 12.29 36.21
CA LYS A 280 -13.62 13.45 36.67
C LYS A 280 -12.86 14.17 37.79
N ASN A 281 -12.73 15.49 37.68
CA ASN A 281 -12.00 16.37 38.59
C ASN A 281 -10.47 16.15 38.67
N LYS A 282 -9.89 15.22 37.90
CA LYS A 282 -8.42 15.07 37.82
C LYS A 282 -7.85 16.05 36.81
N GLN A 283 -6.66 16.53 37.11
CA GLN A 283 -5.84 17.36 36.22
C GLN A 283 -4.64 16.52 35.79
N PRO A 284 -4.26 16.54 34.49
CA PRO A 284 -3.05 15.86 34.07
C PRO A 284 -1.83 16.48 34.76
N LYS A 285 -0.93 15.62 35.25
CA LYS A 285 0.45 15.95 35.64
C LYS A 285 1.43 15.60 34.53
N ASN A 286 1.12 14.56 33.76
CA ASN A 286 1.99 14.06 32.71
C ASN A 286 1.28 14.09 31.36
N VAL A 287 2.05 14.23 30.28
CA VAL A 287 1.55 14.18 28.90
C VAL A 287 2.41 13.24 28.08
N ILE A 288 1.75 12.38 27.30
CA ILE A 288 2.36 11.58 26.25
C ILE A 288 1.70 12.01 24.94
N LEU A 289 2.47 12.58 24.04
CA LEU A 289 2.08 12.94 22.68
C LEU A 289 2.70 11.91 21.72
N LEU A 290 1.86 11.13 21.05
CA LEU A 290 2.26 10.19 20.02
C LEU A 290 1.92 10.77 18.64
N ILE A 291 2.91 10.83 17.74
CA ILE A 291 2.75 11.33 16.38
C ILE A 291 3.01 10.19 15.40
N GLY A 292 2.01 9.80 14.62
CA GLY A 292 2.22 8.96 13.43
C GLY A 292 2.42 9.88 12.25
N ASP A 293 3.66 10.04 11.77
CA ASP A 293 3.97 10.95 10.66
C ASP A 293 3.22 10.47 9.40
N GLY A 294 2.49 11.36 8.72
CA GLY A 294 1.67 11.00 7.55
C GLY A 294 0.42 10.14 7.85
N MET A 295 0.07 9.90 9.12
CA MET A 295 -1.00 8.99 9.56
C MET A 295 -2.41 9.60 9.43
N GLY A 296 -2.92 9.69 8.19
CA GLY A 296 -4.32 10.00 7.91
C GLY A 296 -5.30 8.87 8.27
N LEU A 297 -6.60 9.15 8.12
CA LEU A 297 -7.67 8.17 8.43
C LEU A 297 -7.57 6.88 7.59
N THR A 298 -7.10 6.98 6.34
CA THR A 298 -7.00 5.83 5.43
C THR A 298 -5.80 4.94 5.76
N GLN A 299 -4.68 5.52 6.22
CA GLN A 299 -3.54 4.80 6.79
C GLN A 299 -3.97 4.00 8.03
N ILE A 300 -4.75 4.63 8.93
CA ILE A 300 -5.29 3.97 10.12
C ILE A 300 -6.24 2.82 9.73
N TYR A 301 -7.19 3.06 8.82
CA TYR A 301 -8.15 2.03 8.43
C TYR A 301 -7.51 0.87 7.66
N ALA A 302 -6.41 1.12 6.93
CA ALA A 302 -5.58 0.08 6.34
C ALA A 302 -5.00 -0.85 7.43
N GLY A 303 -4.44 -0.26 8.50
CA GLY A 303 -4.01 -1.01 9.69
C GLY A 303 -5.14 -1.82 10.34
N TYR A 304 -6.31 -1.20 10.54
CA TYR A 304 -7.49 -1.88 11.11
C TYR A 304 -7.93 -3.09 10.28
N THR A 305 -8.02 -2.92 8.97
CA THR A 305 -8.41 -4.00 8.05
C THR A 305 -7.37 -5.12 8.07
N ALA A 306 -6.09 -4.77 7.98
CA ALA A 306 -4.98 -5.71 8.02
C ALA A 306 -4.86 -6.44 9.36
N ASN A 307 -5.27 -5.83 10.48
CA ASN A 307 -5.29 -6.45 11.80
C ASN A 307 -6.65 -7.05 12.16
N LYS A 308 -7.44 -7.46 11.16
CA LYS A 308 -8.71 -8.17 11.33
C LYS A 308 -9.72 -7.46 12.23
N GLY A 309 -9.79 -6.15 12.10
CA GLY A 309 -10.77 -5.31 12.77
C GLY A 309 -10.39 -4.96 14.20
N GLN A 310 -9.09 -4.93 14.51
CA GLN A 310 -8.58 -4.56 15.83
C GLN A 310 -7.52 -3.47 15.72
N LEU A 311 -7.73 -2.34 16.40
CA LEU A 311 -6.69 -1.36 16.70
C LEU A 311 -6.90 -0.83 18.11
N SER A 312 -5.81 -0.70 18.85
CA SER A 312 -5.78 -0.04 20.16
C SER A 312 -6.24 1.42 20.01
N LEU A 313 -5.83 2.10 18.94
CA LEU A 313 -6.20 3.48 18.63
C LEU A 313 -7.73 3.70 18.58
N PHE A 314 -8.47 2.76 17.97
CA PHE A 314 -9.93 2.85 17.85
C PHE A 314 -10.68 2.63 19.15
N ASN A 315 -10.02 2.13 20.19
CA ASN A 315 -10.61 2.03 21.52
C ASN A 315 -10.51 3.33 22.33
N ILE A 316 -9.86 4.38 21.80
CA ILE A 316 -9.80 5.69 22.46
C ILE A 316 -11.15 6.43 22.25
N PRO A 317 -11.85 6.80 23.33
CA PRO A 317 -13.21 7.34 23.24
C PRO A 317 -13.29 8.79 22.77
N THR A 318 -12.24 9.60 23.01
CA THR A 318 -12.27 11.02 22.63
C THR A 318 -11.55 11.22 21.31
N GLN A 319 -12.25 11.83 20.35
CA GLN A 319 -11.78 11.99 18.98
C GLN A 319 -12.08 13.40 18.45
N GLY A 320 -11.17 13.93 17.63
CA GLY A 320 -11.26 15.20 16.95
C GLY A 320 -10.51 15.18 15.61
N LEU A 321 -10.48 16.32 14.93
CA LEU A 321 -9.74 16.53 13.68
C LEU A 321 -8.88 17.78 13.78
N SER A 322 -7.66 17.70 13.25
CA SER A 322 -6.66 18.76 13.26
C SER A 322 -6.39 19.25 11.83
N ILE A 323 -6.50 20.56 11.61
CA ILE A 323 -6.19 21.23 10.34
C ILE A 323 -4.69 21.58 10.31
N THR A 324 -4.00 21.09 9.28
CA THR A 324 -2.54 20.96 9.30
C THR A 324 -1.78 21.98 8.46
N LYS A 325 -2.43 22.75 7.57
CA LYS A 325 -1.78 23.70 6.64
C LYS A 325 -0.63 24.53 7.24
N ALA A 326 0.37 24.88 6.43
CA ALA A 326 1.43 25.81 6.85
C ALA A 326 0.99 27.28 6.72
N SER A 327 1.85 28.23 7.13
CA SER A 327 1.61 29.66 6.94
C SER A 327 1.69 30.06 5.46
N ASP A 328 2.63 29.49 4.71
CA ASP A 328 2.93 29.81 3.31
C ASP A 328 2.36 28.82 2.28
N SER A 329 1.76 27.70 2.74
CA SER A 329 1.30 26.63 1.87
C SER A 329 -0.03 26.02 2.31
N TYR A 330 -0.83 25.62 1.31
CA TYR A 330 -2.06 24.84 1.52
C TYR A 330 -1.79 23.45 2.09
N ILE A 331 -0.66 22.83 1.70
CA ILE A 331 -0.19 21.52 2.15
C ILE A 331 1.06 21.74 3.01
N THR A 332 1.02 21.30 4.27
CA THR A 332 2.16 21.40 5.19
C THR A 332 3.20 20.33 4.89
N ASP A 333 4.44 20.58 5.27
CA ASP A 333 5.43 19.55 5.54
C ASP A 333 5.51 19.21 7.03
N SER A 334 6.23 18.15 7.39
CA SER A 334 6.43 17.72 8.78
C SER A 334 7.06 18.79 9.67
N ALA A 335 7.93 19.65 9.11
CA ALA A 335 8.59 20.73 9.86
C ALA A 335 7.60 21.77 10.35
N ALA A 336 6.78 22.33 9.44
CA ALA A 336 5.75 23.28 9.83
C ALA A 336 4.64 22.63 10.67
N GLY A 337 4.27 21.38 10.33
CA GLY A 337 3.25 20.61 11.03
C GLY A 337 3.61 20.35 12.50
N ALA A 338 4.83 19.87 12.76
CA ALA A 338 5.34 19.64 14.09
C ALA A 338 5.66 20.93 14.84
N THR A 339 6.18 21.96 14.17
CA THR A 339 6.41 23.29 14.77
C THR A 339 5.12 23.87 15.36
N ALA A 340 4.00 23.73 14.64
CA ALA A 340 2.71 24.19 15.14
C ALA A 340 2.29 23.47 16.43
N MET A 341 2.51 22.16 16.52
CA MET A 341 2.23 21.38 17.74
C MET A 341 3.22 21.65 18.87
N ALA A 342 4.47 21.99 18.55
CA ALA A 342 5.53 22.23 19.52
C ALA A 342 5.49 23.65 20.13
N THR A 343 4.94 24.62 19.40
CA THR A 343 5.03 26.05 19.77
C THR A 343 3.67 26.75 19.88
N GLY A 344 2.62 26.21 19.26
CA GLY A 344 1.33 26.90 19.11
C GLY A 344 1.31 27.97 18.02
N HIS A 345 2.35 28.05 17.19
CA HIS A 345 2.46 29.01 16.09
C HIS A 345 2.57 28.29 14.75
N LYS A 346 1.83 28.78 13.74
CA LYS A 346 2.08 28.36 12.35
C LYS A 346 3.42 28.93 11.89
N THR A 347 4.04 28.28 10.93
CA THR A 347 5.27 28.73 10.28
C THR A 347 5.30 28.29 8.81
N ASN A 348 6.32 28.70 8.08
CA ASN A 348 6.54 28.31 6.69
C ASN A 348 6.99 26.85 6.59
N ASN A 349 6.67 26.19 5.49
CA ASN A 349 7.21 24.85 5.24
C ASN A 349 8.75 24.84 5.38
N ARG A 350 9.28 23.71 5.84
CA ARG A 350 10.71 23.46 6.12
C ARG A 350 11.27 24.17 7.35
N PHE A 351 10.55 25.10 7.97
CA PHE A 351 11.04 25.81 9.17
C PHE A 351 10.85 24.94 10.42
N ILE A 352 11.91 24.86 11.24
CA ILE A 352 11.94 24.14 12.51
C ILE A 352 11.86 25.14 13.64
N SER A 353 10.68 25.27 14.25
CA SER A 353 10.42 26.07 15.47
C SER A 353 10.97 27.50 15.46
N VAL A 354 10.84 28.11 14.30
CA VAL A 354 11.02 29.54 14.08
C VAL A 354 9.73 30.10 13.47
N ASP A 355 9.45 31.38 13.68
CA ASP A 355 8.32 32.08 13.04
C ASP A 355 8.56 32.26 11.54
N GLU A 356 7.60 32.84 10.83
CA GLU A 356 7.67 33.05 9.38
C GLU A 356 8.86 33.94 8.94
N ASN A 357 9.48 34.66 9.88
CA ASN A 357 10.66 35.50 9.65
C ASN A 357 11.97 34.85 10.12
N GLY A 358 11.93 33.59 10.56
CA GLY A 358 13.10 32.85 11.02
C GLY A 358 13.50 33.14 12.48
N LYS A 359 12.67 33.82 13.27
CA LYS A 359 12.94 34.08 14.68
C LYS A 359 12.52 32.88 15.54
N SER A 360 13.37 32.44 16.46
CA SER A 360 13.09 31.33 17.36
C SER A 360 11.79 31.51 18.16
N LEU A 361 10.96 30.47 18.16
CA LEU A 361 9.74 30.36 18.94
C LEU A 361 9.98 29.53 20.20
N GLU A 362 9.40 29.89 21.34
CA GLU A 362 9.58 29.11 22.56
C GLU A 362 8.85 27.76 22.48
N LEU A 363 9.58 26.67 22.69
CA LEU A 363 9.08 25.30 22.60
C LEU A 363 8.30 24.90 23.85
N ILE A 364 7.33 24.00 23.70
CA ILE A 364 6.64 23.35 24.81
C ILE A 364 7.63 22.65 25.77
N THR A 365 8.66 21.99 25.24
CA THR A 365 9.70 21.31 26.02
C THR A 365 10.50 22.30 26.88
N GLN A 366 10.88 23.46 26.32
CA GLN A 366 11.54 24.54 27.06
C GLN A 366 10.65 25.09 28.18
N GLN A 367 9.37 25.36 27.90
CA GLN A 367 8.43 25.89 28.88
C GLN A 367 8.15 24.90 30.02
N LEU A 368 7.98 23.62 29.68
CA LEU A 368 7.74 22.57 30.67
C LEU A 368 8.99 22.29 31.51
N ALA A 369 10.18 22.31 30.91
CA ALA A 369 11.45 22.19 31.65
C ALA A 369 11.62 23.32 32.69
N LYS A 370 11.27 24.57 32.36
CA LYS A 370 11.24 25.71 33.32
C LYS A 370 10.27 25.48 34.48
N LYS A 371 9.27 24.61 34.30
CA LYS A 371 8.30 24.20 35.33
C LYS A 371 8.66 22.85 35.98
N ASN A 372 9.92 22.42 35.85
CA ASN A 372 10.46 21.21 36.45
C ASN A 372 9.83 19.90 35.93
N PHE A 373 9.30 19.93 34.70
CA PHE A 373 8.91 18.72 33.99
C PHE A 373 10.15 18.01 33.45
N LYS A 374 10.09 16.68 33.44
CA LYS A 374 11.01 15.84 32.66
C LYS A 374 10.53 15.73 31.22
N THR A 375 11.45 15.76 30.27
CA THR A 375 11.12 15.77 28.83
C THR A 375 11.84 14.65 28.08
N ALA A 376 11.11 13.93 27.24
CA ALA A 376 11.68 12.94 26.32
C ALA A 376 11.21 13.17 24.89
N ILE A 377 12.11 12.95 23.95
CA ILE A 377 11.85 12.97 22.51
C ILE A 377 12.31 11.63 21.94
N ILE A 378 11.39 10.92 21.29
CA ILE A 378 11.60 9.57 20.76
C ILE A 378 11.14 9.56 19.30
N SER A 379 11.96 9.02 18.39
CA SER A 379 11.55 8.85 16.99
C SER A 379 11.99 7.49 16.46
N ALA A 380 11.07 6.78 15.78
CA ALA A 380 11.40 5.62 14.96
C ALA A 380 12.02 6.02 13.59
N GLY A 381 12.73 7.14 13.56
CA GLY A 381 13.47 7.70 12.44
C GLY A 381 14.72 8.44 12.94
N ASN A 382 15.28 9.31 12.10
CA ASN A 382 16.42 10.13 12.48
C ASN A 382 15.98 11.23 13.45
N ILE A 383 16.68 11.40 14.57
CA ILE A 383 16.29 12.40 15.57
C ILE A 383 16.45 13.85 15.10
N THR A 384 17.24 14.09 14.06
CA THR A 384 17.39 15.39 13.42
C THR A 384 16.40 15.61 12.27
N ASP A 385 15.52 14.65 11.99
CA ASP A 385 14.40 14.88 11.06
C ASP A 385 13.36 15.81 11.71
N ALA A 386 12.47 16.35 10.89
CA ALA A 386 11.71 17.53 11.22
C ALA A 386 10.80 17.39 12.45
N THR A 387 10.06 16.29 12.55
CA THR A 387 9.10 16.05 13.64
C THR A 387 9.78 16.04 15.01
N PRO A 388 10.85 15.25 15.26
CA PRO A 388 11.57 15.33 16.53
C PRO A 388 12.33 16.64 16.71
N ALA A 389 12.94 17.18 15.64
CA ALA A 389 13.68 18.43 15.69
C ALA A 389 12.82 19.62 16.16
N ALA A 390 11.56 19.69 15.75
CA ALA A 390 10.64 20.76 16.16
C ALA A 390 10.47 20.86 17.70
N PHE A 391 10.72 19.78 18.44
CA PHE A 391 10.62 19.77 19.90
C PHE A 391 11.92 20.13 20.63
N TYR A 392 13.02 20.41 19.94
CA TYR A 392 14.27 20.86 20.59
C TYR A 392 15.15 21.86 19.81
N ALA A 393 14.99 22.02 18.49
CA ALA A 393 15.86 22.84 17.66
C ALA A 393 15.16 24.11 17.15
N HIS A 394 15.92 25.08 16.64
CA HIS A 394 15.41 26.27 15.97
C HIS A 394 16.22 26.54 14.70
N GLN A 395 15.69 26.16 13.53
CA GLN A 395 16.40 26.29 12.26
C GLN A 395 15.45 26.75 11.15
N PRO A 396 15.90 27.60 10.21
CA PRO A 396 15.08 28.03 9.07
C PRO A 396 14.96 26.95 7.99
N GLU A 397 15.54 25.77 8.20
CA GLU A 397 15.66 24.75 7.16
C GLU A 397 15.84 23.35 7.79
N ARG A 398 14.86 22.46 7.57
CA ARG A 398 14.82 21.09 8.11
C ARG A 398 15.97 20.18 7.67
N SER A 399 16.62 20.48 6.54
CA SER A 399 17.77 19.71 6.06
C SER A 399 19.09 20.04 6.77
N TYR A 400 19.11 21.01 7.69
CA TYR A 400 20.30 21.37 8.46
C TYR A 400 20.53 20.43 9.64
N SER A 401 20.72 19.13 9.37
CA SER A 401 20.82 18.08 10.40
C SER A 401 21.91 18.33 11.45
N GLU A 402 23.11 18.78 11.05
CA GLU A 402 24.17 19.13 11.99
C GLU A 402 23.86 20.38 12.85
N PRO A 403 23.40 21.52 12.29
CA PRO A 403 22.89 22.62 13.10
C PRO A 403 21.75 22.22 14.04
N ILE A 404 20.78 21.43 13.56
CA ILE A 404 19.69 20.87 14.35
C ILE A 404 20.25 20.08 15.54
N ALA A 405 21.15 19.12 15.32
CA ALA A 405 21.79 18.37 16.41
C ALA A 405 22.54 19.27 17.41
N ASN A 406 23.19 20.33 16.92
CA ASN A 406 23.90 21.28 17.78
C ASN A 406 22.95 22.08 18.69
N ASP A 407 21.73 22.40 18.24
CA ASP A 407 20.74 23.12 19.06
C ASP A 407 20.31 22.34 20.31
N PHE A 408 20.42 21.00 20.29
CA PHE A 408 20.17 20.18 21.47
C PHE A 408 21.06 20.57 22.66
N LEU A 409 22.26 21.12 22.42
CA LEU A 409 23.15 21.60 23.50
C LEU A 409 22.56 22.75 24.31
N SER A 410 21.73 23.58 23.67
CA SER A 410 21.09 24.77 24.24
C SER A 410 19.69 24.46 24.78
N ASN A 411 19.01 23.49 24.17
CA ASN A 411 17.62 23.12 24.47
C ASN A 411 17.49 21.63 24.80
N PRO A 412 18.19 21.12 25.83
CA PRO A 412 18.26 19.70 26.05
C PRO A 412 16.96 19.14 26.64
N SER A 413 16.51 18.00 26.12
CA SER A 413 15.55 17.11 26.80
C SER A 413 16.30 16.11 27.70
N ASP A 414 15.67 15.59 28.75
CA ASP A 414 16.31 14.59 29.63
C ASP A 414 16.59 13.27 28.87
N ILE A 415 15.70 12.87 27.95
CA ILE A 415 15.85 11.64 27.16
C ILE A 415 15.72 11.93 25.67
N LEU A 416 16.63 11.38 24.88
CA LEU A 416 16.60 11.43 23.42
C LEU A 416 16.84 10.02 22.84
N ILE A 417 15.92 9.49 22.04
CA ILE A 417 16.04 8.14 21.46
C ILE A 417 15.65 8.15 19.98
N GLY A 418 16.53 7.70 19.09
CA GLY A 418 16.28 7.69 17.64
C GLY A 418 17.44 7.13 16.84
N GLY A 419 17.52 7.48 15.55
CA GLY A 419 18.75 7.42 14.75
C GLY A 419 19.48 8.77 14.71
N GLY A 420 20.41 8.94 13.78
CA GLY A 420 21.18 10.18 13.59
C GLY A 420 22.50 10.22 14.35
N THR A 421 23.17 9.07 14.51
CA THR A 421 24.41 8.98 15.33
C THR A 421 25.52 9.89 14.78
N LYS A 422 25.63 10.00 13.45
CA LYS A 422 26.72 10.74 12.78
C LYS A 422 26.62 12.24 13.01
N GLU A 423 25.41 12.79 13.05
CA GLU A 423 25.11 14.20 13.30
C GLU A 423 25.60 14.66 14.68
N PHE A 424 25.82 13.72 15.61
CA PHE A 424 26.34 13.96 16.96
C PHE A 424 27.83 13.62 17.10
N THR A 425 28.34 12.63 16.37
CA THR A 425 29.68 12.03 16.64
C THR A 425 30.70 12.24 15.53
N ALA A 426 30.26 12.41 14.29
CA ALA A 426 31.10 12.42 13.08
C ALA A 426 30.76 13.60 12.19
N ARG A 427 30.81 14.80 12.79
CA ARG A 427 30.35 16.06 12.18
C ARG A 427 31.41 16.69 11.28
N LYS A 428 30.96 17.45 10.27
CA LYS A 428 31.83 18.22 9.37
C LYS A 428 32.63 19.30 10.07
N ASP A 429 32.10 19.87 11.15
CA ASP A 429 32.77 20.88 11.98
C ASP A 429 33.81 20.28 12.95
N GLY A 430 34.00 18.96 12.95
CA GLY A 430 34.95 18.25 13.80
C GLY A 430 34.53 18.15 15.27
N LYS A 431 33.35 18.66 15.66
CA LYS A 431 32.85 18.53 17.02
C LYS A 431 32.30 17.14 17.27
N ASP A 432 32.46 16.69 18.51
CA ASP A 432 31.83 15.48 19.02
C ASP A 432 30.87 15.87 20.14
N LEU A 433 29.60 16.01 19.78
CA LEU A 433 28.53 16.41 20.70
C LEU A 433 28.30 15.34 21.77
N SER A 434 28.57 14.07 21.48
CA SER A 434 28.42 12.99 22.46
C SER A 434 29.34 13.19 23.66
N LYS A 435 30.58 13.64 23.42
CA LYS A 435 31.55 13.97 24.48
C LYS A 435 31.11 15.20 25.28
N ILE A 436 30.65 16.25 24.60
CA ILE A 436 30.13 17.46 25.25
C ILE A 436 28.93 17.14 26.13
N LEU A 437 28.00 16.32 25.64
CA LEU A 437 26.81 15.90 26.38
C LEU A 437 27.16 14.99 27.56
N SER A 438 28.17 14.12 27.39
CA SER A 438 28.69 13.31 28.50
C SER A 438 29.26 14.16 29.63
N GLN A 439 30.00 15.24 29.30
CA GLN A 439 30.47 16.22 30.27
C GLN A 439 29.32 16.99 30.95
N LYS A 440 28.20 17.17 30.25
CA LYS A 440 26.94 17.72 30.81
C LYS A 440 26.11 16.69 31.58
N GLY A 441 26.63 15.49 31.83
CA GLY A 441 26.02 14.46 32.66
C GLY A 441 25.05 13.51 31.95
N TYR A 442 25.03 13.50 30.61
CA TYR A 442 24.28 12.50 29.84
C TYR A 442 25.04 11.19 29.76
N THR A 443 24.29 10.08 29.75
CA THR A 443 24.81 8.82 29.21
C THR A 443 24.48 8.75 27.72
N PHE A 444 25.49 8.70 26.85
CA PHE A 444 25.31 8.55 25.41
C PHE A 444 25.62 7.11 24.98
N SER A 445 24.83 6.55 24.06
CA SER A 445 25.13 5.28 23.41
C SER A 445 24.65 5.28 21.96
N ASP A 446 25.40 4.58 21.11
CA ASP A 446 25.05 4.30 19.71
C ASP A 446 24.46 2.89 19.51
N LYS A 447 24.05 2.25 20.60
CA LYS A 447 23.46 0.90 20.61
C LYS A 447 22.14 0.91 21.33
N PHE A 448 21.09 0.48 20.63
CA PHE A 448 19.76 0.40 21.22
C PHE A 448 19.69 -0.52 22.45
N SER A 449 20.49 -1.59 22.47
CA SER A 449 20.63 -2.51 23.61
C SER A 449 21.09 -1.84 24.92
N ALA A 450 21.67 -0.64 24.86
CA ALA A 450 22.02 0.11 26.07
C ALA A 450 20.79 0.49 26.92
N LEU A 451 19.58 0.56 26.32
CA LEU A 451 18.33 0.81 27.06
C LEU A 451 18.17 -0.11 28.28
N ASP A 452 18.58 -1.37 28.17
CA ASP A 452 18.39 -2.38 29.20
C ASP A 452 19.27 -2.15 30.44
N THR A 453 20.39 -1.43 30.28
CA THR A 453 21.40 -1.28 31.35
C THR A 453 21.53 0.14 31.88
N ILE A 454 21.10 1.17 31.13
CA ILE A 454 21.19 2.57 31.56
C ILE A 454 20.41 2.80 32.85
N LYS A 455 21.08 3.39 33.85
CA LYS A 455 20.50 3.82 35.13
C LYS A 455 20.36 5.33 35.26
N ASN A 456 21.06 6.10 34.43
CA ASN A 456 21.01 7.55 34.44
C ASN A 456 19.61 8.03 34.03
N PHE A 457 19.14 9.12 34.65
CA PHE A 457 17.89 9.78 34.28
C PHE A 457 18.03 10.70 33.06
N LYS A 458 19.28 11.01 32.67
CA LYS A 458 19.61 11.77 31.46
C LYS A 458 20.40 10.92 30.48
N PHE A 459 19.81 10.58 29.34
CA PHE A 459 20.50 9.72 28.37
C PHE A 459 20.06 9.96 26.93
N ILE A 460 20.96 9.58 26.02
CA ILE A 460 20.79 9.70 24.58
C ILE A 460 21.15 8.36 23.95
N ILE A 461 20.26 7.79 23.15
CA ILE A 461 20.50 6.57 22.40
C ILE A 461 20.21 6.85 20.93
N LEU A 462 21.25 6.84 20.09
CA LEU A 462 21.14 7.07 18.65
C LEU A 462 21.67 5.86 17.89
N ASP A 463 20.80 5.04 17.31
CA ASP A 463 21.18 3.80 16.63
C ASP A 463 20.43 3.66 15.29
N ASP A 464 21.09 4.05 14.20
CA ASP A 464 20.55 3.99 12.84
C ASP A 464 20.07 2.58 12.44
N ALA A 465 20.72 1.53 12.95
CA ALA A 465 20.35 0.16 12.64
C ALA A 465 19.01 -0.26 13.29
N SER A 466 18.60 0.46 14.33
CA SER A 466 17.38 0.18 15.11
C SER A 466 16.20 1.07 14.71
N VAL A 467 16.37 1.96 13.72
CA VAL A 467 15.29 2.81 13.15
C VAL A 467 15.07 2.57 11.65
N VAL A 468 15.34 1.36 11.18
CA VAL A 468 14.94 0.89 9.84
C VAL A 468 13.43 0.64 9.77
N SER A 469 12.87 0.34 8.60
CA SER A 469 11.44 0.01 8.51
C SER A 469 11.10 -1.31 9.19
N MET A 470 9.82 -1.49 9.54
CA MET A 470 9.30 -2.76 10.04
C MET A 470 9.51 -3.90 9.04
N LYS A 471 9.43 -3.61 7.74
CA LYS A 471 9.77 -4.57 6.67
C LYS A 471 11.23 -5.01 6.73
N ASN A 472 12.12 -4.13 7.16
CA ASN A 472 13.55 -4.38 7.29
C ASN A 472 13.98 -4.80 8.71
N GLY A 473 13.02 -5.14 9.58
CA GLY A 473 13.31 -5.79 10.86
C GLY A 473 13.61 -4.85 12.03
N ARG A 474 13.00 -3.66 12.09
CA ARG A 474 13.14 -2.70 13.22
C ARG A 474 12.93 -3.34 14.61
N GLY A 475 12.09 -4.37 14.71
CA GLY A 475 11.77 -5.02 15.97
C GLY A 475 10.84 -4.15 16.84
N ASP A 476 11.04 -4.18 18.15
CA ASP A 476 10.18 -3.52 19.14
C ASP A 476 10.70 -2.13 19.59
N PHE A 477 11.42 -1.44 18.71
CA PHE A 477 12.12 -0.18 18.99
C PHE A 477 11.25 0.85 19.72
N LEU A 478 10.09 1.20 19.14
CA LEU A 478 9.29 2.31 19.64
C LEU A 478 8.60 1.95 20.98
N THR A 479 8.15 0.70 21.11
CA THR A 479 7.52 0.16 22.33
C THR A 479 8.53 0.05 23.49
N LYS A 480 9.77 -0.39 23.23
CA LYS A 480 10.83 -0.42 24.25
C LYS A 480 11.28 0.98 24.66
N SER A 481 11.37 1.91 23.71
CA SER A 481 11.75 3.29 23.98
C SER A 481 10.74 4.00 24.88
N LEU A 482 9.44 3.88 24.58
CA LEU A 482 8.39 4.48 25.41
C LEU A 482 8.34 3.85 26.82
N ALA A 483 8.47 2.52 26.92
CA ALA A 483 8.57 1.84 28.22
C ALA A 483 9.77 2.34 29.05
N LYS A 484 10.94 2.52 28.41
CA LYS A 484 12.10 3.03 29.12
C LYS A 484 11.88 4.45 29.62
N ALA A 485 11.42 5.35 28.75
CA ALA A 485 11.23 6.75 29.12
C ALA A 485 10.21 6.90 30.27
N THR A 486 9.05 6.25 30.14
CA THR A 486 8.02 6.27 31.18
C THR A 486 8.50 5.67 32.51
N SER A 487 9.15 4.49 32.49
CA SER A 487 9.69 3.85 33.71
C SER A 487 10.83 4.65 34.35
N THR A 488 11.57 5.44 33.56
CA THR A 488 12.61 6.34 34.06
C THR A 488 11.99 7.56 34.74
N PHE A 489 11.02 8.22 34.11
CA PHE A 489 10.40 9.43 34.65
C PHE A 489 9.51 9.18 35.86
N VAL A 490 8.79 8.06 35.94
CA VAL A 490 8.01 7.71 37.13
C VAL A 490 8.89 7.66 38.40
N LYS A 491 10.16 7.25 38.28
CA LYS A 491 11.11 7.21 39.42
C LYS A 491 11.54 8.60 39.89
N THR A 492 11.48 9.61 39.03
CA THR A 492 11.87 10.99 39.38
C THR A 492 10.83 11.70 40.24
N LYS A 493 9.56 11.25 40.23
CA LYS A 493 8.39 11.91 40.84
C LYS A 493 8.08 13.30 40.29
N ASN A 494 8.84 13.81 39.33
CA ASN A 494 8.53 15.02 38.57
C ASN A 494 7.39 14.75 37.57
N PRO A 495 6.58 15.77 37.23
CA PRO A 495 5.71 15.69 36.07
C PRO A 495 6.55 15.52 34.79
N PHE A 496 5.98 14.99 33.72
CA PHE A 496 6.74 14.78 32.49
C PHE A 496 5.95 14.98 31.20
N PHE A 497 6.68 15.25 30.13
CA PHE A 497 6.20 15.32 28.76
C PHE A 497 7.03 14.38 27.88
N ILE A 498 6.38 13.50 27.13
CA ILE A 498 7.02 12.63 26.15
C ILE A 498 6.40 12.94 24.80
N MET A 499 7.23 13.23 23.80
CA MET A 499 6.84 13.13 22.40
C MET A 499 7.49 11.87 21.82
N ALA A 500 6.68 10.99 21.21
CA ALA A 500 7.17 9.81 20.53
C ALA A 500 6.55 9.66 19.14
N GLU A 501 7.38 9.31 18.16
CA GLU A 501 7.00 9.36 16.75
C GLU A 501 7.15 8.00 16.05
N GLY A 502 6.09 7.60 15.34
CA GLY A 502 6.13 6.57 14.30
C GLY A 502 6.41 7.21 12.93
N ALA A 503 7.69 7.50 12.63
CA ALA A 503 8.10 8.33 11.50
C ALA A 503 7.82 7.71 10.12
N GLN A 504 7.81 6.39 10.01
CA GLN A 504 7.91 5.72 8.71
C GLN A 504 6.55 5.39 8.05
N ILE A 505 5.43 5.72 8.70
CA ILE A 505 4.10 5.66 8.06
C ILE A 505 4.10 6.59 6.83
N ASP A 506 4.62 7.81 7.00
CA ASP A 506 4.85 8.80 5.95
C ASP A 506 5.74 8.27 4.82
N TYR A 507 6.87 7.62 5.16
CA TYR A 507 7.77 7.05 4.16
C TYR A 507 7.09 5.96 3.31
N GLY A 508 6.18 5.19 3.93
CA GLY A 508 5.30 4.27 3.21
C GLY A 508 4.35 4.98 2.24
N GLY A 509 3.81 6.12 2.67
CA GLY A 509 2.98 7.01 1.85
C GLY A 509 3.74 7.57 0.65
N HIS A 510 4.91 8.18 0.85
CA HIS A 510 5.74 8.72 -0.24
C HIS A 510 6.18 7.67 -1.27
N THR A 511 6.41 6.43 -0.83
CA THR A 511 6.78 5.33 -1.73
C THR A 511 5.59 4.63 -2.37
N ASN A 512 4.36 5.09 -2.11
CA ASN A 512 3.10 4.50 -2.60
C ASN A 512 3.03 2.99 -2.33
N ASN A 513 3.37 2.60 -1.11
CA ASN A 513 3.52 1.20 -0.70
C ASN A 513 2.60 0.85 0.49
N VAL A 514 1.52 0.11 0.20
CA VAL A 514 0.52 -0.30 1.20
C VAL A 514 1.12 -1.25 2.24
N GLU A 515 1.99 -2.19 1.86
CA GLU A 515 2.68 -3.05 2.84
C GLU A 515 3.47 -2.22 3.85
N TYR A 516 4.20 -1.22 3.36
CA TYR A 516 5.02 -0.35 4.20
C TYR A 516 4.14 0.45 5.16
N VAL A 517 3.13 1.17 4.65
CA VAL A 517 2.17 1.93 5.47
C VAL A 517 1.53 1.05 6.54
N VAL A 518 1.03 -0.13 6.16
CA VAL A 518 0.32 -1.01 7.09
C VAL A 518 1.25 -1.51 8.19
N ARG A 519 2.44 -2.00 7.85
CA ARG A 519 3.36 -2.53 8.86
C ARG A 519 3.78 -1.47 9.88
N GLU A 520 4.02 -0.24 9.42
CA GLU A 520 4.36 0.89 10.29
C GLU A 520 3.17 1.31 11.17
N MET A 521 1.96 1.36 10.60
CA MET A 521 0.74 1.65 11.35
C MET A 521 0.48 0.60 12.44
N LEU A 522 0.71 -0.69 12.16
CA LEU A 522 0.55 -1.75 13.14
C LEU A 522 1.59 -1.70 14.26
N ASP A 523 2.83 -1.29 13.97
CA ASP A 523 3.84 -1.06 15.01
C ASP A 523 3.45 0.14 15.89
N PHE A 524 3.01 1.24 15.28
CA PHE A 524 2.55 2.42 16.00
C PHE A 524 1.33 2.11 16.89
N ASP A 525 0.36 1.31 16.43
CA ASP A 525 -0.79 0.90 17.24
C ASP A 525 -0.42 0.12 18.50
N LYS A 526 0.65 -0.69 18.47
CA LYS A 526 1.16 -1.39 19.67
C LYS A 526 1.65 -0.39 20.72
N VAL A 527 2.30 0.69 20.28
CA VAL A 527 2.79 1.77 21.15
C VAL A 527 1.62 2.57 21.73
N VAL A 528 0.58 2.82 20.93
CA VAL A 528 -0.68 3.42 21.42
C VAL A 528 -1.30 2.54 22.51
N GLY A 529 -1.38 1.22 22.29
CA GLY A 529 -1.86 0.27 23.28
C GLY A 529 -1.06 0.30 24.59
N GLN A 530 0.27 0.31 24.49
CA GLN A 530 1.16 0.43 25.65
C GLN A 530 0.98 1.78 26.39
N ALA A 531 0.79 2.88 25.67
CA ALA A 531 0.56 4.19 26.26
C ALA A 531 -0.78 4.24 27.01
N MET A 532 -1.84 3.63 26.48
CA MET A 532 -3.11 3.50 27.18
C MET A 532 -2.98 2.64 28.45
N GLU A 533 -2.24 1.53 28.39
CA GLU A 533 -1.95 0.72 29.58
C GLU A 533 -1.20 1.53 30.64
N PHE A 534 -0.26 2.37 30.21
CA PHE A 534 0.46 3.27 31.11
C PHE A 534 -0.48 4.30 31.77
N VAL A 535 -1.37 4.94 30.99
CA VAL A 535 -2.38 5.87 31.53
C VAL A 535 -3.27 5.17 32.54
N ASP A 536 -3.66 3.92 32.29
CA ASP A 536 -4.50 3.17 33.22
C ASP A 536 -3.84 2.92 34.58
N LYS A 537 -2.53 2.72 34.58
CA LYS A 537 -1.72 2.56 35.80
C LYS A 537 -1.32 3.92 36.42
N ASN A 538 -1.38 5.01 35.65
CA ASN A 538 -0.95 6.36 36.04
C ASN A 538 -2.03 7.39 35.65
N PRO A 539 -3.16 7.45 36.37
CA PRO A 539 -4.38 8.16 35.94
C PRO A 539 -4.29 9.69 35.99
N GLU A 540 -3.11 10.24 36.27
CA GLU A 540 -2.76 11.67 36.12
C GLU A 540 -1.98 11.93 34.81
N THR A 541 -2.04 11.01 33.85
CA THR A 541 -1.36 11.11 32.54
C THR A 541 -2.39 11.31 31.43
N LEU A 542 -2.20 12.35 30.62
CA LEU A 542 -2.93 12.57 29.38
C LEU A 542 -2.16 11.96 28.20
N LEU A 543 -2.82 11.10 27.44
CA LEU A 543 -2.36 10.58 26.16
C LEU A 543 -3.05 11.33 25.02
N ILE A 544 -2.28 11.79 24.05
CA ILE A 544 -2.74 12.36 22.78
C ILE A 544 -2.07 11.58 21.65
N VAL A 545 -2.83 11.16 20.66
CA VAL A 545 -2.33 10.50 19.44
C VAL A 545 -2.84 11.28 18.23
N THR A 546 -1.94 11.68 17.33
CA THR A 546 -2.27 12.46 16.13
C THR A 546 -1.29 12.18 15.01
N ALA A 547 -1.47 12.81 13.87
CA ALA A 547 -0.45 13.01 12.85
C ALA A 547 -0.11 14.50 12.71
N ASP A 548 0.91 14.78 11.92
CA ASP A 548 1.32 16.10 11.43
C ASP A 548 0.66 16.46 10.08
N HIS A 549 0.46 15.48 9.20
CA HIS A 549 -0.30 15.54 7.93
C HIS A 549 -0.76 14.14 7.45
N GLU A 550 -1.44 14.08 6.30
CA GLU A 550 -1.69 12.83 5.56
C GLU A 550 -0.70 12.71 4.39
N THR A 551 -0.30 11.48 4.05
CA THR A 551 0.68 11.23 2.97
C THR A 551 0.20 10.24 1.91
N GLY A 552 0.33 10.63 0.65
CA GLY A 552 0.08 9.81 -0.54
C GLY A 552 -1.33 9.90 -1.11
N GLY A 553 -2.28 10.53 -0.39
CA GLY A 553 -3.69 10.54 -0.77
C GLY A 553 -4.24 9.12 -0.90
N LEU A 554 -3.92 8.28 0.08
CA LEU A 554 -4.24 6.85 0.05
C LEU A 554 -5.77 6.66 0.06
N SER A 555 -6.28 5.99 -0.96
CA SER A 555 -7.66 5.49 -1.03
C SER A 555 -7.67 3.97 -0.90
N LEU A 556 -8.61 3.42 -0.13
CA LEU A 556 -8.78 1.98 0.03
C LEU A 556 -9.86 1.51 -0.94
N ILE A 557 -9.46 0.75 -1.96
CA ILE A 557 -10.33 0.41 -3.11
C ILE A 557 -10.81 -1.05 -3.07
N ASP A 558 -10.21 -1.91 -2.25
CA ASP A 558 -10.70 -3.23 -1.85
C ASP A 558 -10.02 -3.67 -0.55
N GLY A 559 -10.56 -4.69 0.11
CA GLY A 559 -10.00 -5.24 1.33
C GLY A 559 -10.91 -6.27 1.97
N SER A 560 -10.35 -7.05 2.88
CA SER A 560 -11.14 -7.97 3.70
C SER A 560 -10.63 -7.97 5.11
N VAL A 561 -11.46 -7.47 6.03
CA VAL A 561 -11.20 -7.52 7.48
C VAL A 561 -11.00 -8.97 7.91
N ALA A 562 -11.86 -9.91 7.49
CA ALA A 562 -11.75 -11.31 7.89
C ALA A 562 -10.41 -11.96 7.43
N LYS A 563 -9.93 -11.62 6.22
CA LYS A 563 -8.69 -12.18 5.66
C LYS A 563 -7.44 -11.36 6.00
N GLY A 564 -7.57 -10.12 6.47
CA GLY A 564 -6.47 -9.24 6.80
C GLY A 564 -5.76 -8.65 5.57
N TYR A 565 -6.44 -8.44 4.44
CA TYR A 565 -5.82 -7.81 3.26
C TYR A 565 -6.42 -6.45 2.92
N VAL A 566 -5.59 -5.62 2.30
CA VAL A 566 -5.91 -4.26 1.85
C VAL A 566 -5.39 -4.06 0.43
N GLN A 567 -6.20 -3.44 -0.41
CA GLN A 567 -5.80 -2.91 -1.70
C GLN A 567 -5.99 -1.38 -1.70
N GLY A 568 -4.90 -0.66 -1.92
CA GLY A 568 -4.87 0.80 -1.98
C GLY A 568 -4.77 1.35 -3.41
N SER A 569 -4.93 2.66 -3.50
CA SER A 569 -4.56 3.50 -4.63
C SER A 569 -4.08 4.84 -4.08
N PHE A 570 -2.96 5.35 -4.60
CA PHE A 570 -2.38 6.63 -4.19
C PHE A 570 -2.61 7.67 -5.28
N SER A 571 -2.98 8.89 -4.88
CA SER A 571 -3.19 10.01 -5.81
C SER A 571 -1.95 10.86 -6.03
N THR A 572 -1.00 10.79 -5.10
CA THR A 572 0.27 11.53 -5.13
C THR A 572 1.35 10.71 -4.44
N ASN A 573 2.62 11.08 -4.60
CA ASN A 573 3.73 10.58 -3.80
C ASN A 573 4.18 11.63 -2.76
N ASP A 574 3.31 12.56 -2.41
CA ASP A 574 3.55 13.71 -1.53
C ASP A 574 2.42 13.83 -0.49
N HIS A 575 2.46 14.83 0.39
CA HIS A 575 1.44 15.05 1.40
C HIS A 575 0.12 15.54 0.79
N THR A 576 -0.96 15.45 1.56
CA THR A 576 -2.24 16.08 1.22
C THR A 576 -2.75 16.99 2.35
N ALA A 577 -3.70 17.87 2.01
CA ALA A 577 -4.28 18.84 2.95
C ALA A 577 -5.44 18.28 3.80
N VAL A 578 -5.63 16.95 3.80
CA VAL A 578 -6.74 16.32 4.54
C VAL A 578 -6.51 16.51 6.05
N PRO A 579 -7.50 16.98 6.82
CA PRO A 579 -7.38 17.05 8.27
C PRO A 579 -7.07 15.68 8.89
N VAL A 580 -6.17 15.66 9.85
CA VAL A 580 -5.72 14.42 10.50
C VAL A 580 -6.48 14.17 11.80
N PRO A 581 -6.72 12.91 12.18
CA PRO A 581 -7.45 12.61 13.40
C PRO A 581 -6.61 12.86 14.64
N VAL A 582 -7.27 13.31 15.71
CA VAL A 582 -6.69 13.42 17.05
C VAL A 582 -7.48 12.52 17.99
N PHE A 583 -6.78 11.64 18.70
CA PHE A 583 -7.34 10.77 19.73
C PHE A 583 -6.78 11.19 21.09
N ALA A 584 -7.62 11.25 22.12
CA ALA A 584 -7.17 11.60 23.47
C ALA A 584 -7.75 10.71 24.57
N TYR A 585 -6.90 10.35 25.54
CA TYR A 585 -7.27 9.50 26.67
C TYR A 585 -6.63 9.98 27.98
N GLY A 586 -7.38 9.97 29.08
CA GLY A 586 -6.92 10.47 30.38
C GLY A 586 -7.58 11.79 30.82
N PRO A 587 -7.13 12.40 31.93
CA PRO A 587 -7.67 13.66 32.44
C PRO A 587 -7.42 14.80 31.45
N GLY A 588 -8.48 15.58 31.19
CA GLY A 588 -8.44 16.67 30.20
C GLY A 588 -8.72 16.24 28.75
N ALA A 589 -8.82 14.95 28.43
CA ALA A 589 -8.96 14.46 27.05
C ALA A 589 -10.14 15.10 26.28
N HIS A 590 -11.26 15.39 26.94
CA HIS A 590 -12.45 15.99 26.33
C HIS A 590 -12.18 17.29 25.54
N VAL A 591 -11.15 18.06 25.89
CA VAL A 591 -10.82 19.31 25.18
C VAL A 591 -10.31 19.08 23.74
N PHE A 592 -9.88 17.85 23.42
CA PHE A 592 -9.39 17.46 22.09
C PHE A 592 -10.51 16.96 21.15
N SER A 593 -11.77 17.19 21.51
CA SER A 593 -12.91 16.93 20.62
C SER A 593 -13.12 18.09 19.63
N GLY A 594 -13.79 17.81 18.51
CA GLY A 594 -14.13 18.82 17.49
C GLY A 594 -13.04 19.01 16.42
N VAL A 595 -13.19 20.06 15.62
CA VAL A 595 -12.26 20.41 14.53
C VAL A 595 -11.52 21.69 14.89
N TYR A 596 -10.19 21.68 14.82
CA TYR A 596 -9.36 22.81 15.24
C TYR A 596 -8.01 22.86 14.49
N GLN A 597 -7.25 23.94 14.64
CA GLN A 597 -5.92 24.06 14.05
C GLN A 597 -4.90 23.21 14.82
N ASN A 598 -3.89 22.63 14.15
CA ASN A 598 -2.82 21.89 14.83
C ASN A 598 -2.05 22.72 15.88
N THR A 599 -2.05 24.06 15.78
CA THR A 599 -1.54 24.96 16.82
C THR A 599 -2.29 24.87 18.14
N GLU A 600 -3.58 24.53 18.11
CA GLU A 600 -4.38 24.38 19.32
C GLU A 600 -4.01 23.12 20.12
N ILE A 601 -3.29 22.15 19.54
CA ILE A 601 -2.78 20.99 20.29
C ILE A 601 -1.85 21.49 21.41
N TYR A 602 -0.91 22.38 21.08
CA TYR A 602 -0.06 23.06 22.05
C TYR A 602 -0.89 23.79 23.11
N THR A 603 -1.80 24.67 22.69
CA THR A 603 -2.56 25.52 23.60
C THR A 603 -3.42 24.68 24.55
N LYS A 604 -4.10 23.65 24.03
CA LYS A 604 -4.93 22.72 24.81
C LYS A 604 -4.10 21.95 25.82
N ILE A 605 -2.89 21.46 25.46
CA ILE A 605 -1.97 20.82 26.42
C ILE A 605 -1.62 21.77 27.56
N MET A 606 -1.25 23.01 27.24
CA MET A 606 -0.85 24.00 28.25
C MET A 606 -2.03 24.39 29.16
N GLU A 607 -3.23 24.51 28.61
CA GLU A 607 -4.46 24.81 29.36
C GLU A 607 -4.82 23.71 30.35
N VAL A 608 -4.81 22.43 29.92
CA VAL A 608 -5.16 21.32 30.82
C VAL A 608 -4.09 21.08 31.89
N LEU A 609 -2.81 21.33 31.57
CA LEU A 609 -1.72 21.20 32.53
C LEU A 609 -1.74 22.30 33.60
N PHE A 610 -2.08 23.54 33.26
CA PHE A 610 -1.91 24.67 34.18
C PHE A 610 -3.19 25.34 34.65
N LYS A 611 -4.38 24.91 34.19
CA LYS A 611 -5.69 25.50 34.54
C LYS A 611 -5.62 27.04 34.60
N LYS A 612 -5.81 27.74 33.48
CA LYS A 612 -6.43 29.06 33.62
C LYS A 612 -7.85 28.78 34.11
N LYS A 613 -8.21 29.26 35.32
CA LYS A 613 -9.62 29.51 35.63
C LYS A 613 -10.10 30.40 34.48
N ALA A 614 -10.91 29.86 33.57
CA ALA A 614 -11.66 30.69 32.64
C ALA A 614 -12.50 31.64 33.51
N PHE A 615 -12.36 32.94 33.24
CA PHE A 615 -13.12 34.00 33.91
C PHE A 615 -14.61 33.86 33.64
#